data_AF-A0A6C0EPT4-F1
#
_entry.id   AF-A0A6C0EPT4-F1
#
_cell.length_a   1.000
_cell.length_b   1.000
_cell.length_c   1.000
_cell.angle_alpha   90.00
_cell.angle_beta   90.00
_cell.angle_gamma   90.00
#
_symmetry.space_group_name_H-M   'P 1'
#
loop_
_entity.id
_entity.type
_entity.pdbx_description
1 polymer ?
#
loop_
_entity_poly.entity_id
_entity_poly.type
_entity_poly.pdbx_seq_one_letter_code
_entity_poly.pdbx_strand_id
1 'polypeptide(L)'
;MYQEKLRKQRENPETSRAGLKWEVDEDNALINKIDEDVNIEDIAKQLQRTSGSIKTRLIVKALTLIDEDHSITLEQAAEKYKITTQDIQAYQANKKKRQLTNSLRNNPVNLNMIYALLVEINNKLN
;
A
#
# COMPACT_ATOMS: atom_id res chain seq x y z
N MET A 1 16.84 12.49 5.15
CA MET A 1 16.89 11.07 4.73
C MET A 1 15.67 10.33 5.29
N TYR A 2 15.15 9.27 4.65
CA TYR A 2 13.98 8.52 5.13
C TYR A 2 14.16 7.97 6.56
N GLN A 3 15.36 7.47 6.87
CA GLN A 3 15.68 6.94 8.21
C GLN A 3 15.56 8.00 9.32
N GLU A 4 15.97 9.24 9.04
CA GLU A 4 15.84 10.35 10.01
C GLU A 4 14.38 10.70 10.28
N LYS A 5 13.51 10.61 9.26
CA LYS A 5 12.07 10.82 9.44
C LYS A 5 11.46 9.73 10.34
N LEU A 6 11.85 8.48 10.14
CA LEU A 6 11.41 7.37 11.02
C LEU A 6 11.91 7.57 12.45
N ARG A 7 13.18 7.96 12.63
CA ARG A 7 13.76 8.23 13.96
C ARG A 7 12.92 9.27 14.71
N LYS A 8 12.62 10.40 14.09
CA LYS A 8 11.77 11.45 14.66
C LYS A 8 10.35 10.98 14.98
N GLN A 9 9.76 10.12 14.14
CA GLN A 9 8.44 9.55 14.44
C GLN A 9 8.50 8.63 15.66
N ARG A 10 9.61 7.91 15.87
CA ARG A 10 9.76 7.01 17.01
C ARG A 10 10.00 7.73 18.34
N GLU A 11 10.42 8.99 18.29
CA GLU A 11 10.55 9.85 19.49
C GLU A 11 9.17 10.25 20.06
N ASN A 12 8.10 10.21 19.27
CA ASN A 12 6.72 10.42 19.75
C ASN A 12 6.14 9.11 20.32
N PRO A 13 5.66 9.07 21.58
CA PRO A 13 5.01 7.89 22.16
C PRO A 13 3.86 7.31 21.33
N GLU A 14 3.07 8.15 20.66
CA GLU A 14 1.94 7.74 19.82
C GLU A 14 2.37 7.14 18.48
N THR A 15 3.63 7.30 18.06
CA THR A 15 4.15 6.73 16.81
C THR A 15 5.47 5.98 17.01
N SER A 16 5.73 5.53 18.25
CA SER A 16 6.97 4.89 18.66
C SER A 16 7.29 3.60 17.87
N ARG A 17 6.28 2.99 17.24
CA ARG A 17 6.41 1.80 16.39
C ARG A 17 6.47 2.12 14.89
N ALA A 18 6.65 3.38 14.48
CA ALA A 18 6.72 3.75 13.06
C ALA A 18 7.78 2.93 12.28
N GLY A 19 7.37 2.31 11.16
CA GLY A 19 8.25 1.55 10.28
C GLY A 19 8.80 0.23 10.84
N LEU A 20 8.37 -0.22 12.03
CA LEU A 20 8.64 -1.57 12.51
C LEU A 20 7.81 -2.62 11.73
N LYS A 21 8.25 -3.88 11.73
CA LYS A 21 7.45 -4.98 11.18
C LYS A 21 6.12 -5.12 11.95
N TRP A 22 5.07 -5.57 11.28
CA TRP A 22 3.80 -5.92 11.91
C TRP A 22 3.88 -7.34 12.43
N GLU A 23 3.55 -7.51 13.72
CA GLU A 23 3.42 -8.83 14.34
C GLU A 23 2.00 -9.36 14.18
N VAL A 24 1.82 -10.68 14.28
CA VAL A 24 0.51 -11.33 14.09
C VAL A 24 -0.52 -10.83 15.12
N ASP A 25 -0.13 -10.72 16.39
CA ASP A 25 -1.02 -10.23 17.44
C ASP A 25 -1.42 -8.77 17.24
N GLU A 26 -0.51 -7.96 16.70
CA GLU A 26 -0.77 -6.55 16.37
C GLU A 26 -1.74 -6.43 15.19
N ASP A 27 -1.60 -7.29 14.18
CA ASP A 27 -2.55 -7.42 13.09
C ASP A 27 -3.95 -7.83 13.60
N ASN A 28 -4.01 -8.83 14.49
CA ASN A 28 -5.28 -9.28 15.08
C ASN A 28 -5.94 -8.15 15.88
N ALA A 29 -5.16 -7.41 16.68
CA ALA A 29 -5.65 -6.26 17.43
C ALA A 29 -6.17 -5.15 16.51
N LEU A 30 -5.53 -4.91 15.36
CA LEU A 30 -6.02 -3.98 14.35
C LEU A 30 -7.39 -4.42 13.81
N ILE A 31 -7.55 -5.69 13.44
CA ILE A 31 -8.81 -6.19 12.87
C ILE A 31 -9.94 -6.10 13.90
N ASN A 32 -9.71 -6.56 15.12
CA ASN A 32 -10.71 -6.49 16.19
C ASN A 32 -11.20 -5.06 16.42
N LYS A 33 -10.29 -4.07 16.40
CA LYS A 33 -10.66 -2.65 16.57
C LYS A 33 -11.47 -2.09 15.41
N ILE A 34 -11.21 -2.57 14.19
CA ILE A 34 -12.04 -2.23 13.03
C ILE A 34 -13.43 -2.82 13.22
N ASP A 35 -13.54 -4.08 13.64
CA ASP A 35 -14.84 -4.72 13.91
C ASP A 35 -15.61 -4.00 15.03
N GLU A 36 -14.90 -3.44 16.02
CA GLU A 36 -15.44 -2.60 17.12
C GLU A 36 -15.76 -1.15 16.73
N ASP A 37 -15.70 -0.77 15.45
CA ASP A 37 -15.97 0.61 14.98
C ASP A 37 -15.01 1.69 15.54
N VAL A 38 -13.83 1.30 16.02
CA VAL A 38 -12.82 2.27 16.47
C VAL A 38 -12.28 3.01 15.26
N ASN A 39 -12.22 4.34 15.34
CA ASN A 39 -11.70 5.14 14.24
C ASN A 39 -10.18 4.95 14.04
N ILE A 40 -9.71 5.20 12.82
CA ILE A 40 -8.32 4.95 12.41
C ILE A 40 -7.29 5.74 13.26
N GLU A 41 -7.63 6.95 13.70
CA GLU A 41 -6.72 7.80 14.47
C GLU A 41 -6.52 7.25 15.89
N ASP A 42 -7.58 6.76 16.52
CA ASP A 42 -7.51 6.15 17.84
C ASP A 42 -6.80 4.79 17.79
N ILE A 43 -7.06 3.99 16.75
CA ILE A 43 -6.30 2.75 16.49
C ILE A 43 -4.80 3.07 16.33
N ALA A 44 -4.46 4.12 15.57
CA ALA A 44 -3.08 4.52 15.34
C ALA A 44 -2.36 4.82 16.66
N LYS A 45 -2.99 5.61 17.54
CA LYS A 45 -2.45 5.90 18.88
C LYS A 45 -2.30 4.65 19.74
N GLN A 46 -3.33 3.81 19.80
CA GLN A 46 -3.33 2.59 20.63
C GLN A 46 -2.27 1.58 20.18
N LEU A 47 -2.06 1.44 18.87
CA LEU A 47 -1.02 0.58 18.30
C LEU A 47 0.33 1.29 18.14
N GLN A 48 0.44 2.56 18.56
CA GLN A 48 1.62 3.40 18.43
C GLN A 48 2.18 3.48 17.01
N ARG A 49 1.28 3.46 16.02
CA ARG A 49 1.58 3.53 14.58
C ARG A 49 1.08 4.86 14.02
N THR A 50 1.53 5.21 12.82
CA THR A 50 0.94 6.34 12.09
C THR A 50 -0.40 5.92 11.47
N SER A 51 -1.35 6.85 11.37
CA SER A 51 -2.66 6.63 10.72
C SER A 51 -2.51 6.17 9.28
N GLY A 52 -1.50 6.70 8.57
CA GLY A 52 -1.13 6.22 7.23
C GLY A 52 -0.65 4.77 7.21
N SER A 53 0.05 4.30 8.25
CA SER A 53 0.45 2.89 8.39
C SER A 53 -0.76 1.99 8.67
N ILE A 54 -1.69 2.42 9.54
CA ILE A 54 -2.95 1.71 9.78
C ILE A 54 -3.72 1.55 8.46
N LYS A 55 -3.98 2.66 7.77
CA LYS A 55 -4.70 2.66 6.49
C LYS A 55 -4.04 1.79 5.42
N THR A 56 -2.72 1.88 5.30
CA THR A 56 -1.96 1.01 4.37
C THR A 56 -2.11 -0.46 4.72
N ARG A 57 -2.10 -0.81 6.01
CA ARG A 57 -2.24 -2.20 6.45
C ARG A 57 -3.62 -2.75 6.12
N LEU A 58 -4.67 -1.97 6.36
CA LEU A 58 -6.06 -2.32 6.01
C LEU A 58 -6.24 -2.52 4.50
N ILE A 59 -5.67 -1.66 3.67
CA ILE A 59 -5.69 -1.82 2.21
C ILE A 59 -5.02 -3.13 1.80
N VAL A 60 -3.88 -3.48 2.40
CA VAL A 60 -3.19 -4.74 2.09
C VAL A 60 -4.05 -5.94 2.49
N LYS A 61 -4.72 -5.91 3.65
CA LYS A 61 -5.65 -6.96 4.07
C LYS A 61 -6.85 -7.10 3.12
N ALA A 62 -7.42 -5.98 2.67
CA ALA A 62 -8.49 -5.97 1.68
C ALA A 62 -8.06 -6.62 0.36
N LEU A 63 -6.86 -6.30 -0.13
CA LEU A 63 -6.31 -6.90 -1.34
C LEU A 63 -6.03 -8.39 -1.18
N THR A 64 -5.50 -8.81 -0.03
CA THR A 64 -5.29 -10.23 0.28
C THR A 64 -6.62 -10.99 0.31
N LEU A 65 -7.67 -10.42 0.91
CA LEU A 65 -8.98 -11.05 0.94
C LEU A 65 -9.55 -11.30 -0.46
N ILE A 66 -9.40 -10.32 -1.37
CA ILE A 66 -9.86 -10.46 -2.77
C ILE A 66 -9.06 -11.56 -3.50
N ASP A 67 -7.76 -11.66 -3.23
CA ASP A 67 -6.87 -12.66 -3.84
C ASP A 67 -7.15 -14.08 -3.33
N GLU A 68 -7.50 -14.22 -2.04
CA GLU A 68 -7.82 -15.49 -1.40
C GLU A 68 -9.27 -15.93 -1.71
N ASP A 69 -10.21 -15.01 -1.75
CA ASP A 69 -11.63 -15.24 -2.04
C ASP A 69 -12.09 -14.39 -3.24
N HIS A 70 -12.05 -15.02 -4.42
CA HIS A 70 -12.39 -14.39 -5.69
C HIS A 70 -13.89 -14.05 -5.82
N SER A 71 -14.73 -14.45 -4.86
CA SER A 71 -16.14 -14.05 -4.82
C SER A 71 -16.35 -12.65 -4.21
N ILE A 72 -15.35 -12.15 -3.47
CA ILE A 72 -15.40 -10.85 -2.81
C ILE A 72 -15.09 -9.74 -3.81
N THR A 73 -16.00 -8.77 -3.91
CA THR A 73 -15.77 -7.58 -4.73
C THR A 73 -14.89 -6.55 -4.03
N LEU A 74 -14.38 -5.58 -4.80
CA LEU A 74 -13.60 -4.48 -4.26
C LEU A 74 -14.39 -3.67 -3.21
N GLU A 75 -15.68 -3.49 -3.44
CA GLU A 75 -16.60 -2.75 -2.57
C GLU A 75 -16.81 -3.48 -1.25
N GLN A 76 -17.04 -4.80 -1.29
CA GLN A 76 -17.20 -5.62 -0.09
C GLN A 76 -15.93 -5.66 0.75
N ALA A 77 -14.75 -5.76 0.12
CA ALA A 77 -13.48 -5.70 0.84
C ALA A 77 -13.22 -4.31 1.46
N ALA A 78 -13.57 -3.24 0.74
CA ALA A 78 -13.46 -1.88 1.24
C ALA A 78 -14.36 -1.65 2.46
N GLU A 79 -15.63 -2.09 2.38
CA GLU A 79 -16.60 -2.02 3.48
C GLU A 79 -16.11 -2.78 4.72
N LYS A 80 -15.67 -4.03 4.55
CA LYS A 80 -15.16 -4.87 5.65
C LYS A 80 -14.04 -4.20 6.44
N TYR A 81 -13.11 -3.53 5.74
CA TYR A 81 -11.96 -2.90 6.38
C TYR A 81 -12.13 -1.40 6.63
N LYS A 82 -13.36 -0.87 6.47
CA LYS A 82 -13.71 0.55 6.72
C LYS A 82 -12.78 1.53 6.00
N ILE A 83 -12.47 1.20 4.75
CA ILE A 83 -11.69 2.03 3.82
C ILE A 83 -12.49 2.28 2.55
N THR A 84 -12.02 3.16 1.69
CA THR A 84 -12.71 3.44 0.41
C THR A 84 -12.09 2.66 -0.74
N THR A 85 -12.87 2.40 -1.79
CA THR A 85 -12.35 1.79 -3.02
C THR A 85 -11.30 2.69 -3.68
N GLN A 86 -11.44 4.01 -3.55
CA GLN A 86 -10.47 4.99 -4.03
C GLN A 86 -9.12 4.83 -3.31
N ASP A 87 -9.11 4.52 -2.01
CA ASP A 87 -7.88 4.28 -1.27
C ASP A 87 -7.13 3.04 -1.79
N ILE A 88 -7.86 1.97 -2.07
CA ILE A 88 -7.30 0.73 -2.62
C ILE A 88 -6.73 0.99 -4.02
N GLN A 89 -7.48 1.66 -4.89
CA GLN A 89 -7.05 2.02 -6.24
C GLN A 89 -5.82 2.93 -6.22
N ALA A 90 -5.81 3.96 -5.38
CA ALA A 90 -4.68 4.86 -5.21
C ALA A 90 -3.42 4.12 -4.73
N TYR A 91 -3.58 3.17 -3.80
CA TYR A 91 -2.48 2.33 -3.35
C TYR A 91 -1.91 1.46 -4.48
N GLN A 92 -2.77 0.79 -5.25
CA GLN A 92 -2.37 -0.03 -6.39
C GLN A 92 -1.66 0.80 -7.48
N ALA A 93 -2.20 1.96 -7.83
CA ALA A 93 -1.59 2.87 -8.81
C ALA A 93 -0.19 3.33 -8.36
N ASN A 94 -0.05 3.72 -7.09
CA ASN A 94 1.23 4.11 -6.51
C ASN A 94 2.22 2.93 -6.44
N LYS A 95 1.74 1.70 -6.18
CA LYS A 95 2.57 0.49 -6.20
C LYS A 95 3.12 0.23 -7.60
N LYS A 96 2.29 0.30 -8.64
CA LYS A 96 2.69 0.17 -10.06
C LYS A 96 3.70 1.25 -10.46
N LYS A 97 3.45 2.51 -10.08
CA LYS A 97 4.39 3.63 -10.32
C LYS A 97 5.75 3.36 -9.70
N ARG A 98 5.81 2.93 -8.43
CA ARG A 98 7.06 2.58 -7.74
C ARG A 98 7.82 1.46 -8.43
N GLN A 99 7.11 0.40 -8.85
CA GLN A 99 7.70 -0.72 -9.59
C GLN A 99 8.29 -0.25 -10.93
N LEU A 100 7.54 0.56 -11.70
CA LEU A 100 8.03 1.14 -12.94
C LEU A 100 9.27 2.01 -12.72
N THR A 101 9.25 2.91 -11.74
CA THR A 101 10.40 3.77 -11.45
C THR A 101 11.63 2.97 -11.02
N ASN A 102 11.46 1.89 -10.28
CA ASN A 102 12.56 1.01 -9.89
C ASN A 102 13.10 0.22 -11.09
N SER A 103 12.21 -0.28 -11.95
CA SER A 103 12.58 -0.95 -13.20
C SER A 103 13.39 -0.03 -14.11
N LEU A 104 12.95 1.22 -14.29
CA LEU A 104 13.65 2.22 -15.12
C LEU A 104 15.00 2.62 -14.54
N ARG A 105 15.17 2.61 -13.21
CA ARG A 105 16.47 2.85 -12.56
C ARG A 105 17.45 1.70 -12.80
N ASN A 106 16.97 0.46 -12.73
CA ASN A 106 17.81 -0.73 -12.89
C ASN A 106 18.08 -1.07 -14.36
N ASN A 107 17.14 -0.73 -15.24
CA ASN A 107 17.24 -0.92 -16.68
C ASN A 107 16.77 0.35 -17.41
N PRO A 108 17.66 1.34 -17.57
CA PRO A 108 17.31 2.60 -18.20
C PRO A 108 16.96 2.36 -19.68
N VAL A 109 15.81 2.90 -20.09
CA VAL A 109 15.40 2.88 -21.50
C VAL A 109 16.41 3.68 -22.31
N ASN A 110 17.05 3.02 -23.28
CA ASN A 110 17.99 3.67 -24.19
C ASN A 110 17.35 3.92 -25.57
N LEU A 111 17.99 4.78 -26.36
CA LEU A 111 17.49 5.21 -27.67
C LEU A 111 17.29 4.04 -28.65
N ASN A 112 18.15 3.03 -28.60
CA ASN A 112 18.07 1.86 -29.47
C ASN A 112 16.83 1.01 -29.17
N MET A 113 16.44 0.86 -27.89
CA MET A 113 15.21 0.17 -27.51
C MET A 113 13.97 0.94 -27.97
N ILE A 114 13.98 2.27 -27.86
CA ILE A 114 12.89 3.11 -28.36
C ILE A 114 12.76 2.97 -29.88
N TYR A 115 13.89 3.04 -30.59
CA TYR A 115 13.91 2.89 -32.04
C TYR A 115 13.38 1.52 -32.49
N ALA A 116 13.81 0.44 -31.85
CA ALA A 116 13.33 -0.91 -32.14
C ALA A 116 11.81 -1.04 -31.95
N LEU A 117 11.27 -0.50 -30.85
CA LEU A 117 9.82 -0.48 -30.59
C LEU A 117 9.05 0.33 -31.64
N LEU A 118 9.57 1.49 -32.05
CA LEU A 118 8.94 2.31 -33.08
C LEU A 118 8.88 1.60 -34.43
N VAL A 119 9.96 0.91 -34.82
CA VAL A 119 9.99 0.08 -36.03
C VAL A 119 8.96 -1.05 -35.92
N GLU A 120 8.86 -1.72 -34.78
CA GLU A 120 7.92 -2.82 -34.57
C GLU A 120 6.45 -2.34 -34.65
N ILE A 121 6.13 -1.19 -34.06
CA ILE A 121 4.80 -0.57 -34.14
C ILE A 121 4.49 -0.19 -35.59
N ASN A 122 5.43 0.45 -36.30
CA ASN A 122 5.23 0.82 -37.71
C ASN A 122 4.97 -0.41 -38.59
N ASN A 123 5.65 -1.53 -38.34
CA ASN A 123 5.45 -2.77 -39.09
C ASN A 123 4.12 -3.48 -38.78
N LYS A 124 3.49 -3.19 -37.63
CA LYS A 124 2.15 -3.75 -37.28
C LYS A 124 1.00 -2.89 -37.78
N LEU A 125 1.26 -1.63 -38.12
CA LEU A 125 0.28 -0.68 -38.62
C LEU A 125 0.18 -0.65 -40.15
N ASN A 126 1.21 -1.14 -40.84
CA ASN A 126 1.22 -1.36 -42.29
C ASN A 126 0.96 -2.83 -42.62
#